data_AF-A0AAD7JZP0-F1
#
_entry.id   AF-A0AAD7JZP0-F1
#
_cell.length_a   1.000
_cell.length_b   1.000
_cell.length_c   1.000
_cell.angle_alpha   90.00
_cell.angle_beta   90.00
_cell.angle_gamma   90.00
#
_symmetry.space_group_name_H-M   'P 1'
#
loop_
_entity.id
_entity.type
_entity.pdbx_description
1 polymer ?
#
loop_
_entity_poly.entity_id
_entity_poly.type
_entity_poly.pdbx_seq_one_letter_code
_entity_poly.pdbx_strand_id
1 'polypeptide(L)'
;MGVIADSDFNWSTLLPSTKLDWKPCYSGFECTRLIVPLDYDSAAAGNASIAITRYPSNLSKSDYLGPVLLNPGGPGGSGVDYAVELGAEIASILGGAFDIVGFDPRGVSYSTPTVSWFKSDAERALWIPSTQDTVYPALGKSVQGQLAEERGGEYLQYITTDNTARDMLRIMEAFGQEKLQYWGISYGSALGATFATMFPDKVGRLVIDGVLDMEAWYSANLTAQEANTDKALQAFADGCFAAGLDNCAFYAPSSAQITANLQTLLASAETNPLPVVTPISYDVFGYTLLKNTLLDSLYSSLSFFQPLAEGLADLAKGNASTIYTSFIEAPPFECAADSNSTSPPIPFHENVFEAVFSIACGDAVAVNDTVPELQKFYSQAQNVSSFGDSFTTWRIACSGWKVHRPGRFAGPVGANTSFPLLVIGNTVDPVTPISGANKTAQAFPGSVLLTLDAVAHTSVNAPSTCVFGYLREYFVNGTLPPVGTMCTPDSPVFPSSAGNSTASGRRDLDSQSNSLKARRTRRAIGAARLRN
;
A
#
# COMPACT_ATOMS: atom_id res chain seq x y z
N MET A 1 -12.59 0.04 0.35
CA MET A 1 -14.04 -0.13 0.63
C MET A 1 -14.23 0.45 2.02
N GLY A 2 -14.72 1.68 2.17
CA GLY A 2 -14.71 2.34 3.49
C GLY A 2 -15.77 1.79 4.44
N VAL A 3 -15.48 0.71 5.17
CA VAL A 3 -16.12 0.51 6.47
C VAL A 3 -15.58 1.64 7.33
N ILE A 4 -16.37 2.69 7.50
CA ILE A 4 -16.09 3.75 8.47
C ILE A 4 -16.03 3.02 9.81
N ALA A 5 -14.81 2.84 10.33
CA ALA A 5 -14.57 2.45 11.70
C ALA A 5 -15.48 3.32 12.57
N ASP A 6 -16.28 2.69 13.42
CA ASP A 6 -17.05 3.42 14.43
C ASP A 6 -16.02 4.24 15.23
N SER A 7 -16.06 5.56 15.04
CA SER A 7 -14.90 6.45 15.10
C SER A 7 -14.56 6.95 16.52
N ASP A 8 -14.87 6.16 17.54
CA ASP A 8 -14.75 6.59 18.94
C ASP A 8 -13.60 5.88 19.69
N PHE A 9 -12.88 4.95 19.05
CA PHE A 9 -11.75 4.29 19.71
C PHE A 9 -10.51 5.19 19.77
N ASN A 10 -10.06 5.49 21.00
CA ASN A 10 -8.91 6.36 21.24
C ASN A 10 -7.67 5.53 21.68
N TRP A 11 -6.69 5.39 20.79
CA TRP A 11 -5.42 4.68 21.03
C TRP A 11 -4.59 5.22 22.21
N SER A 12 -4.77 6.47 22.61
CA SER A 12 -4.08 7.04 23.78
C SER A 12 -4.58 6.47 25.10
N THR A 13 -5.74 5.82 25.12
CA THR A 13 -6.30 5.18 26.32
C THR A 13 -5.69 3.81 26.61
N LEU A 14 -5.01 3.20 25.62
CA LEU A 14 -4.29 1.96 25.82
C LEU A 14 -2.90 2.23 26.41
N LEU A 15 -2.64 1.67 27.59
CA LEU A 15 -1.31 1.70 28.19
C LEU A 15 -0.42 0.62 27.54
N PRO A 16 0.81 0.97 27.10
CA PRO A 16 1.77 -0.02 26.61
C PRO A 16 2.14 -1.03 27.70
N SER A 17 2.30 -2.29 27.32
CA SER A 17 2.63 -3.40 28.22
C SER A 17 3.65 -4.35 27.60
N THR A 18 4.38 -5.11 28.43
CA THR A 18 5.27 -6.19 27.96
C THR A 18 4.50 -7.47 27.63
N LYS A 19 3.18 -7.47 27.84
CA LYS A 19 2.25 -8.55 27.49
C LYS A 19 1.13 -7.99 26.61
N LEU A 20 0.40 -8.88 25.94
CA LEU A 20 -0.77 -8.50 25.14
C LEU A 20 -1.99 -8.31 26.05
N ASP A 21 -2.26 -7.06 26.42
CA ASP A 21 -3.39 -6.66 27.26
C ASP A 21 -4.56 -6.18 26.40
N TRP A 22 -5.23 -7.15 25.75
CA TRP A 22 -6.32 -6.90 24.81
C TRP A 22 -7.49 -6.11 25.41
N LYS A 23 -7.95 -5.11 24.66
CA LYS A 23 -9.17 -4.35 24.93
C LYS A 23 -10.07 -4.35 23.69
N PRO A 24 -11.40 -4.41 23.85
CA PRO A 24 -12.30 -4.19 22.73
C PRO A 24 -12.01 -2.85 22.05
N CYS A 25 -11.94 -2.88 20.72
CA CYS A 25 -11.78 -1.71 19.87
C CYS A 25 -12.51 -1.98 18.54
N TYR A 26 -13.04 -0.94 17.91
CA TYR A 26 -13.81 -1.09 16.66
C TYR A 26 -14.91 -2.17 16.76
N SER A 27 -15.61 -2.46 15.65
CA SER A 27 -16.64 -3.51 15.67
C SER A 27 -16.00 -4.89 15.45
N GLY A 28 -15.92 -5.70 16.51
CA GLY A 28 -15.44 -7.09 16.43
C GLY A 28 -13.92 -7.26 16.48
N PHE A 29 -13.19 -6.22 16.87
CA PHE A 29 -11.74 -6.26 17.04
C PHE A 29 -11.33 -6.09 18.50
N GLU A 30 -10.09 -6.46 18.78
CA GLU A 30 -9.40 -6.14 20.02
C GLU A 30 -8.06 -5.49 19.72
N CYS A 31 -7.67 -4.51 20.54
CA CYS A 31 -6.46 -3.73 20.36
C CYS A 31 -5.58 -3.81 21.61
N THR A 32 -4.26 -3.72 21.40
CA THR A 32 -3.25 -3.70 22.47
C THR A 32 -2.02 -2.91 22.02
N ARG A 33 -1.13 -2.61 22.97
CA ARG A 33 0.15 -1.94 22.73
C ARG A 33 1.28 -2.73 23.36
N LEU A 34 2.17 -3.28 22.52
CA LEU A 34 3.29 -4.10 22.97
C LEU A 34 4.59 -3.29 23.08
N ILE A 35 5.23 -3.33 24.25
CA ILE A 35 6.54 -2.71 24.48
C ILE A 35 7.63 -3.60 23.88
N VAL A 36 8.47 -3.01 23.03
CA VAL A 36 9.67 -3.65 22.46
C VAL A 36 10.88 -2.71 22.60
N PRO A 37 12.13 -3.23 22.64
CA PRO A 37 13.32 -2.38 22.63
C PRO A 37 13.41 -1.56 21.33
N LEU A 38 13.81 -0.29 21.45
CA LEU A 38 14.20 0.51 20.27
C LEU A 38 15.46 -0.09 19.64
N ASP A 39 16.47 -0.38 20.45
CA ASP A 39 17.67 -1.09 20.02
C ASP A 39 17.73 -2.47 20.66
N TYR A 40 17.75 -3.52 19.84
CA TYR A 40 17.85 -4.90 20.33
C TYR A 40 19.26 -5.25 20.81
N ASP A 41 20.26 -4.43 20.48
CA ASP A 41 21.65 -4.61 20.91
C ASP A 41 21.95 -3.80 22.20
N SER A 42 21.07 -2.86 22.59
CA SER A 42 21.28 -1.99 23.76
C SER A 42 19.96 -1.49 24.38
N ALA A 43 19.74 -1.81 25.66
CA ALA A 43 18.59 -1.30 26.40
C ALA A 43 18.62 0.23 26.65
N ALA A 44 19.77 0.89 26.45
CA ALA A 44 19.93 2.32 26.72
C ALA A 44 19.13 3.22 25.76
N ALA A 45 18.80 2.70 24.56
CA ALA A 45 18.01 3.44 23.56
C ALA A 45 16.53 3.61 23.94
N GLY A 46 16.05 2.94 24.99
CA GLY A 46 14.66 2.96 25.40
C GLY A 46 13.79 1.98 24.61
N ASN A 47 12.47 2.24 24.58
CA ASN A 47 11.48 1.32 24.04
C ASN A 47 10.58 1.99 22.99
N ALA A 48 10.13 1.17 22.05
CA ALA A 48 8.99 1.46 21.20
C ALA A 48 7.73 0.77 21.76
N SER A 49 6.57 1.31 21.43
CA SER A 49 5.26 0.74 21.73
C SER A 49 4.54 0.47 20.41
N ILE A 50 4.39 -0.81 20.10
CA ILE A 50 3.81 -1.31 18.85
C ILE A 50 2.31 -1.42 19.01
N ALA A 51 1.56 -0.70 18.18
CA ALA A 51 0.11 -0.80 18.10
C ALA A 51 -0.29 -2.07 17.34
N ILE A 52 -1.21 -2.84 17.92
CA ILE A 52 -1.63 -4.14 17.38
C ILE A 52 -3.15 -4.23 17.49
N THR A 53 -3.81 -4.60 16.40
CA THR A 53 -5.22 -4.98 16.37
C THR A 53 -5.34 -6.46 16.02
N ARG A 54 -6.39 -7.11 16.51
CA ARG A 54 -6.76 -8.46 16.07
C ARG A 54 -8.24 -8.57 15.79
N TYR A 55 -8.57 -9.21 14.69
CA TYR A 55 -9.87 -9.85 14.48
C TYR A 55 -9.76 -11.28 15.02
N PRO A 56 -10.38 -11.60 16.17
CA PRO A 56 -10.20 -12.88 16.83
C PRO A 56 -10.85 -14.02 16.04
N SER A 57 -10.25 -15.21 16.12
CA SER A 57 -10.86 -16.44 15.61
C SER A 57 -12.18 -16.73 16.33
N ASN A 58 -13.18 -17.17 15.58
CA ASN A 58 -14.48 -17.61 16.13
C ASN A 58 -14.49 -19.09 16.56
N LEU A 59 -13.36 -19.81 16.42
CA LEU A 59 -13.29 -21.24 16.71
C LEU A 59 -12.87 -21.54 18.16
N SER A 60 -13.24 -22.74 18.63
CA SER A 60 -12.77 -23.25 19.92
C SER A 60 -11.26 -23.49 19.93
N LYS A 61 -10.69 -23.49 21.14
CA LYS A 61 -9.23 -23.65 21.35
C LYS A 61 -8.62 -24.90 20.70
N SER A 62 -9.39 -25.97 20.48
CA SER A 62 -8.93 -27.19 19.80
C SER A 62 -8.66 -27.01 18.30
N ASP A 63 -9.35 -26.05 17.66
CA ASP A 63 -9.32 -25.83 16.22
C ASP A 63 -8.62 -24.51 15.86
N TYR A 64 -8.13 -23.79 16.87
CA TYR A 64 -7.38 -22.54 16.72
C TYR A 64 -5.94 -22.82 16.28
N LEU A 65 -5.53 -22.17 15.20
CA LEU A 65 -4.23 -22.36 14.54
C LEU A 65 -3.22 -21.23 14.81
N GLY A 66 -3.58 -20.23 15.61
CA GLY A 66 -2.68 -19.13 15.98
C GLY A 66 -2.97 -17.81 15.25
N PRO A 67 -2.12 -16.79 15.49
CA PRO A 67 -2.23 -15.48 14.84
C PRO A 67 -1.50 -15.45 13.50
N VAL A 68 -2.11 -14.79 12.51
CA VAL A 68 -1.48 -14.43 11.22
C VAL A 68 -1.23 -12.92 11.21
N LEU A 69 0.04 -12.53 11.17
CA LEU A 69 0.43 -11.13 11.08
C LEU A 69 0.25 -10.61 9.66
N LEU A 70 -0.36 -9.43 9.53
CA LEU A 70 -0.55 -8.73 8.26
C LEU A 70 0.34 -7.49 8.19
N ASN A 71 0.87 -7.21 6.99
CA ASN A 71 1.46 -5.93 6.68
C ASN A 71 1.05 -5.48 5.27
N PRO A 72 0.44 -4.29 5.11
CA PRO A 72 -0.04 -3.80 3.81
C PRO A 72 1.09 -3.29 2.90
N GLY A 73 2.30 -3.12 3.43
CA GLY A 73 3.39 -2.50 2.70
C GLY A 73 3.44 -0.98 2.86
N GLY A 74 3.68 -0.29 1.74
CA GLY A 74 4.02 1.12 1.69
C GLY A 74 5.51 1.33 1.35
N PRO A 75 6.47 1.28 2.31
CA PRO A 75 6.32 1.18 3.77
C PRO A 75 5.50 2.32 4.39
N GLY A 76 5.27 2.27 5.71
CA GLY A 76 4.51 3.31 6.40
C GLY A 76 2.99 3.12 6.35
N GLY A 77 2.49 2.10 5.65
CA GLY A 77 1.09 1.71 5.75
C GLY A 77 0.75 1.16 7.14
N SER A 78 -0.41 1.54 7.66
CA SER A 78 -0.94 1.05 8.93
C SER A 78 -1.43 -0.39 8.81
N GLY A 79 -0.79 -1.32 9.52
CA GLY A 79 -1.27 -2.70 9.58
C GLY A 79 -2.52 -2.81 10.44
N VAL A 80 -2.69 -1.91 11.41
CA VAL A 80 -3.92 -1.80 12.21
C VAL A 80 -5.12 -1.52 11.29
N ASP A 81 -5.07 -0.47 10.49
CA ASP A 81 -6.23 -0.09 9.67
C ASP A 81 -6.47 -1.09 8.55
N TYR A 82 -5.40 -1.65 7.99
CA TYR A 82 -5.51 -2.73 7.01
C TYR A 82 -6.27 -3.94 7.56
N ALA A 83 -5.99 -4.35 8.80
CA ALA A 83 -6.72 -5.43 9.44
C ALA A 83 -8.15 -5.02 9.81
N VAL A 84 -8.40 -3.78 10.23
CA VAL A 84 -9.76 -3.28 10.49
C VAL A 84 -10.61 -3.29 9.21
N GLU A 85 -10.02 -2.93 8.06
CA GLU A 85 -10.72 -2.92 6.77
C GLU A 85 -10.97 -4.33 6.23
N LEU A 86 -9.96 -5.21 6.22
CA LEU A 86 -10.01 -6.49 5.49
C LEU A 86 -9.98 -7.74 6.39
N GLY A 87 -9.81 -7.59 7.70
CA GLY A 87 -9.55 -8.71 8.62
C GLY A 87 -10.64 -9.78 8.62
N ALA A 88 -11.92 -9.38 8.52
CA ALA A 88 -13.04 -10.31 8.44
C ALA A 88 -13.05 -11.11 7.12
N GLU A 89 -12.70 -10.47 6.01
CA GLU A 89 -12.61 -11.10 4.69
C GLU A 89 -11.43 -12.07 4.63
N ILE A 90 -10.28 -11.66 5.16
CA ILE A 90 -9.09 -12.51 5.29
C ILE A 90 -9.38 -13.70 6.20
N ALA A 91 -10.05 -13.50 7.33
CA ALA A 91 -10.47 -14.60 8.22
C ALA A 91 -11.35 -15.60 7.47
N SER A 92 -12.28 -15.13 6.63
CA SER A 92 -13.10 -15.98 5.76
C SER A 92 -12.25 -16.74 4.73
N ILE A 93 -11.32 -16.07 4.05
CA ILE A 93 -10.38 -16.70 3.11
C ILE A 93 -9.59 -17.82 3.80
N LEU A 94 -9.11 -17.61 5.01
CA LEU A 94 -8.31 -18.59 5.75
C LEU A 94 -9.13 -19.64 6.52
N GLY A 95 -10.47 -19.57 6.47
CA GLY A 95 -11.35 -20.56 7.09
C GLY A 95 -11.66 -20.34 8.58
N GLY A 96 -11.36 -19.15 9.12
CA GLY A 96 -11.78 -18.71 10.45
C GLY A 96 -10.97 -19.24 11.64
N ALA A 97 -9.98 -20.12 11.41
CA ALA A 97 -9.18 -20.76 12.44
C ALA A 97 -8.03 -19.90 13.01
N PHE A 98 -7.86 -18.69 12.50
CA PHE A 98 -6.74 -17.81 12.85
C PHE A 98 -7.23 -16.51 13.47
N ASP A 99 -6.44 -15.95 14.37
CA ASP A 99 -6.55 -14.52 14.67
C ASP A 99 -5.92 -13.77 13.49
N ILE A 100 -6.63 -12.80 12.93
CA ILE A 100 -6.07 -11.94 11.88
C ILE A 100 -5.54 -10.68 12.54
N VAL A 101 -4.21 -10.52 12.53
CA VAL A 101 -3.52 -9.56 13.37
C VAL A 101 -2.83 -8.51 12.53
N GLY A 102 -3.32 -7.27 12.62
CA GLY A 102 -2.66 -6.10 12.07
C GLY A 102 -1.72 -5.49 13.09
N PHE A 103 -0.54 -5.04 12.66
CA PHE A 103 0.36 -4.27 13.52
C PHE A 103 0.96 -3.10 12.74
N ASP A 104 1.13 -1.99 13.44
CA ASP A 104 1.84 -0.84 12.87
C ASP A 104 3.33 -0.99 13.15
N PRO A 105 4.21 -1.03 12.14
CA PRO A 105 5.64 -1.05 12.38
C PRO A 105 6.09 0.09 13.31
N ARG A 106 7.21 -0.09 14.01
CA ARG A 106 7.85 0.99 14.78
C ARG A 106 7.92 2.26 13.93
N GLY A 107 7.55 3.41 14.49
CA GLY A 107 7.57 4.67 13.75
C GLY A 107 6.35 4.92 12.86
N VAL A 108 5.39 4.00 12.74
CA VAL A 108 4.25 4.11 11.82
C VAL A 108 2.95 4.33 12.59
N SER A 109 2.14 5.28 12.15
CA SER A 109 0.74 5.45 12.57
C SER A 109 0.57 5.42 14.09
N TYR A 110 -0.10 4.40 14.65
CA TYR A 110 -0.43 4.34 16.07
C TYR A 110 0.73 3.86 16.96
N SER A 111 1.81 3.35 16.37
CA SER A 111 3.03 2.96 17.08
C SER A 111 3.87 4.17 17.48
N THR A 112 4.44 4.15 18.68
CA THR A 112 5.23 5.27 19.23
C THR A 112 6.67 4.88 19.59
N PRO A 113 7.66 5.76 19.41
CA PRO A 113 7.54 7.11 18.84
C PRO A 113 7.16 7.05 17.36
N THR A 114 6.21 7.88 16.96
CA THR A 114 5.76 8.03 15.57
C THR A 114 6.81 8.88 14.84
N VAL A 115 7.24 8.46 13.65
CA VAL A 115 8.19 9.24 12.86
C VAL A 115 7.59 10.62 12.57
N SER A 116 8.32 11.68 12.90
CA SER A 116 7.98 13.04 12.50
C SER A 116 9.25 13.89 12.46
N TRP A 117 9.47 14.62 11.36
CA TRP A 117 10.51 15.66 11.26
C TRP A 117 9.98 17.01 10.78
N PHE A 118 8.70 17.07 10.40
CA PHE A 118 7.97 18.33 10.32
C PHE A 118 7.50 18.77 11.71
N LYS A 119 7.45 20.08 11.95
CA LYS A 119 7.06 20.68 13.24
C LYS A 119 5.54 20.78 13.41
N SER A 120 4.78 20.69 12.31
CA SER A 120 3.33 20.79 12.30
C SER A 120 2.76 20.19 11.02
N ASP A 121 1.47 19.86 11.06
CA ASP A 121 0.73 19.37 9.89
C ASP A 121 0.70 20.40 8.76
N ALA A 122 0.70 21.69 9.08
CA ALA A 122 0.80 22.76 8.10
C ALA A 122 2.17 22.76 7.38
N GLU A 123 3.28 22.53 8.09
CA GLU A 123 4.61 22.41 7.46
C GLU A 123 4.65 21.17 6.55
N ARG A 124 4.09 20.04 6.99
CA ARG A 124 3.97 18.82 6.19
C ARG A 124 3.10 19.05 4.94
N ALA A 125 1.96 19.70 5.10
CA ALA A 125 1.03 20.00 4.01
C ALA A 125 1.57 21.04 3.03
N LEU A 126 2.57 21.85 3.39
CA LEU A 126 3.28 22.73 2.44
C LEU A 126 4.40 22.00 1.69
N TRP A 127 4.93 20.91 2.25
CA TRP A 127 5.94 20.07 1.63
C TRP A 127 5.38 19.19 0.50
N ILE A 128 4.22 18.59 0.72
CA ILE A 128 3.58 17.65 -0.22
C ILE A 128 3.19 18.32 -1.58
N PRO A 129 2.71 19.57 -1.65
CA PRO A 129 2.32 20.22 -2.91
C PRO A 129 3.47 20.79 -3.74
N SER A 130 4.67 21.01 -3.18
CA SER A 130 5.73 21.78 -3.86
C SER A 130 6.65 20.98 -4.78
N THR A 131 6.33 19.70 -5.07
CA THR A 131 7.22 18.79 -5.83
C THR A 131 6.84 18.62 -7.30
N GLN A 132 5.89 19.41 -7.82
CA GLN A 132 5.19 19.11 -9.07
C GLN A 132 5.86 19.51 -10.40
N ASP A 133 7.05 20.14 -10.44
CA ASP A 133 7.67 20.50 -11.73
C ASP A 133 9.20 20.25 -11.77
N THR A 134 9.62 19.41 -12.74
CA THR A 134 10.96 19.24 -13.35
C THR A 134 12.20 19.31 -12.45
N VAL A 135 12.98 18.22 -12.35
CA VAL A 135 14.41 18.06 -11.91
C VAL A 135 14.95 18.86 -10.68
N TYR A 136 14.60 20.12 -10.47
CA TYR A 136 14.75 20.91 -9.24
C TYR A 136 14.15 20.27 -7.96
N PRO A 137 13.10 19.41 -8.01
CA PRO A 137 12.66 18.60 -6.87
C PRO A 137 13.71 17.58 -6.40
N ALA A 138 14.72 17.24 -7.23
CA ALA A 138 15.77 16.31 -6.84
C ALA A 138 16.64 16.85 -5.70
N LEU A 139 16.87 18.16 -5.68
CA LEU A 139 17.54 18.85 -4.56
C LEU A 139 16.61 18.98 -3.35
N GLY A 140 15.34 19.30 -3.57
CA GLY A 140 14.33 19.36 -2.51
C GLY A 140 14.20 18.04 -1.74
N LYS A 141 14.17 16.90 -2.42
CA LYS A 141 14.06 15.59 -1.74
C LYS A 141 15.30 15.22 -0.92
N SER A 142 16.49 15.77 -1.21
CA SER A 142 17.65 15.64 -0.30
C SER A 142 17.49 16.44 1.00
N VAL A 143 16.71 17.53 1.01
CA VAL A 143 16.43 18.33 2.21
C VAL A 143 15.66 17.51 3.24
N GLN A 144 14.84 16.53 2.83
CA GLN A 144 14.14 15.67 3.79
C GLN A 144 15.13 14.87 4.66
N GLY A 145 16.26 14.43 4.09
CA GLY A 145 17.29 13.72 4.84
C GLY A 145 17.99 14.63 5.86
N GLN A 146 18.19 15.90 5.51
CA GLN A 146 18.68 16.93 6.44
C GLN A 146 17.65 17.21 7.54
N LEU A 147 16.36 17.35 7.20
CA LEU A 147 15.29 17.51 8.20
C LEU A 147 15.23 16.32 9.16
N ALA A 148 15.33 15.10 8.63
CA ALA A 148 15.39 13.88 9.44
C ALA A 148 16.61 13.86 10.36
N GLU A 149 17.79 14.25 9.89
CA GLU A 149 19.01 14.33 10.71
C GLU A 149 18.93 15.42 11.79
N GLU A 150 18.47 16.62 11.43
CA GLU A 150 18.41 17.77 12.34
C GLU A 150 17.26 17.69 13.35
N ARG A 151 16.15 17.05 12.99
CA ARG A 151 14.87 17.12 13.73
C ARG A 151 14.25 15.78 14.09
N GLY A 152 14.62 14.70 13.41
CA GLY A 152 14.00 13.37 13.57
C GLY A 152 14.37 12.63 14.87
N GLY A 153 15.37 13.12 15.61
CA GLY A 153 15.82 12.55 16.88
C GLY A 153 16.60 11.24 16.73
N GLU A 154 17.29 10.82 17.81
CA GLU A 154 18.17 9.64 17.76
C GLU A 154 17.43 8.32 17.52
N TYR A 155 16.13 8.23 17.85
CA TYR A 155 15.35 7.01 17.68
C TYR A 155 15.16 6.62 16.21
N LEU A 156 15.27 7.58 15.29
CA LEU A 156 14.97 7.39 13.88
C LEU A 156 15.88 6.36 13.22
N GLN A 157 17.13 6.22 13.68
CA GLN A 157 18.04 5.19 13.19
C GLN A 157 17.55 3.76 13.44
N TYR A 158 16.63 3.57 14.40
CA TYR A 158 16.07 2.27 14.74
C TYR A 158 14.79 1.93 13.99
N ILE A 159 14.30 2.84 13.14
CA ILE A 159 13.10 2.67 12.31
C ILE A 159 13.51 2.01 10.99
N THR A 160 13.83 0.72 11.08
CA THR A 160 14.34 -0.09 9.97
C THR A 160 13.60 -1.42 9.88
N THR A 161 13.65 -2.05 8.71
CA THR A 161 12.96 -3.32 8.43
C THR A 161 13.49 -4.47 9.28
N ASP A 162 14.80 -4.52 9.54
CA ASP A 162 15.40 -5.59 10.33
C ASP A 162 15.00 -5.52 11.82
N ASN A 163 14.80 -4.31 12.34
CA ASN A 163 14.27 -4.09 13.67
C ASN A 163 12.76 -4.38 13.74
N THR A 164 12.02 -4.02 12.70
CA THR A 164 10.60 -4.41 12.57
C THR A 164 10.45 -5.94 12.50
N ALA A 165 11.36 -6.65 11.82
CA ALA A 165 11.37 -8.12 11.80
C ALA A 165 11.61 -8.72 13.20
N ARG A 166 12.44 -8.09 14.04
CA ARG A 166 12.59 -8.48 15.45
C ARG A 166 11.31 -8.22 16.24
N ASP A 167 10.59 -7.13 15.96
CA ASP A 167 9.29 -6.85 16.58
C ASP A 167 8.26 -7.91 16.22
N MET A 168 8.21 -8.35 14.96
CA MET A 168 7.34 -9.46 14.55
C MET A 168 7.62 -10.71 15.38
N LEU A 169 8.88 -11.04 15.65
CA LEU A 169 9.23 -12.14 16.53
C LEU A 169 8.70 -11.91 17.96
N ARG A 170 8.85 -10.70 18.52
CA ARG A 170 8.32 -10.37 19.85
C ARG A 170 6.80 -10.43 19.93
N ILE A 171 6.10 -10.03 18.87
CA ILE A 171 4.66 -10.16 18.78
C ILE A 171 4.28 -11.65 18.86
N MET A 172 4.90 -12.51 18.04
CA MET A 172 4.63 -13.95 18.07
C MET A 172 4.94 -14.58 19.43
N GLU A 173 6.07 -14.23 20.06
CA GLU A 173 6.42 -14.67 21.41
C GLU A 173 5.36 -14.24 22.45
N ALA A 174 4.83 -13.03 22.34
CA ALA A 174 3.80 -12.52 23.24
C ALA A 174 2.44 -13.23 23.05
N PHE A 175 2.17 -13.77 21.85
CA PHE A 175 1.07 -14.70 21.59
C PHE A 175 1.37 -16.15 22.05
N GLY A 176 2.58 -16.42 22.55
CA GLY A 176 3.03 -17.76 22.94
C GLY A 176 3.37 -18.67 21.75
N GLN A 177 3.67 -18.08 20.59
CA GLN A 177 3.98 -18.80 19.35
C GLN A 177 5.49 -18.76 19.07
N GLU A 178 6.05 -19.90 18.69
CA GLU A 178 7.49 -20.00 18.39
C GLU A 178 7.84 -19.63 16.95
N LYS A 179 6.87 -19.72 16.03
CA LYS A 179 7.08 -19.51 14.60
C LYS A 179 6.09 -18.49 14.05
N LEU A 180 6.57 -17.69 13.11
CA LEU A 180 5.81 -16.67 12.41
C LEU A 180 4.78 -17.28 11.45
N GLN A 181 3.55 -16.77 11.53
CA GLN A 181 2.60 -16.84 10.43
C GLN A 181 2.35 -15.41 9.93
N TYR A 182 2.53 -15.18 8.64
CA TYR A 182 2.61 -13.84 8.07
C TYR A 182 2.10 -13.79 6.64
N TRP A 183 1.38 -12.71 6.31
CA TRP A 183 1.05 -12.33 4.95
C TRP A 183 1.46 -10.87 4.73
N GLY A 184 2.55 -10.69 3.99
CA GLY A 184 3.10 -9.38 3.65
C GLY A 184 2.78 -8.97 2.23
N ILE A 185 2.20 -7.79 2.07
CA ILE A 185 1.83 -7.20 0.78
C ILE A 185 2.86 -6.14 0.40
N SER A 186 3.28 -6.07 -0.86
CA SER A 186 4.12 -4.98 -1.37
C SER A 186 5.45 -4.86 -0.59
N TYR A 187 5.77 -3.71 0.03
CA TYR A 187 6.90 -3.59 0.98
C TYR A 187 6.91 -4.66 2.08
N GLY A 188 5.73 -5.14 2.50
CA GLY A 188 5.62 -6.28 3.42
C GLY A 188 6.33 -7.53 2.92
N SER A 189 6.56 -7.67 1.61
CA SER A 189 7.41 -8.72 1.03
C SER A 189 8.88 -8.56 1.42
N ALA A 190 9.42 -7.33 1.41
CA ALA A 190 10.78 -7.06 1.88
C ALA A 190 10.90 -7.40 3.36
N LEU A 191 9.96 -6.94 4.19
CA LEU A 191 9.90 -7.27 5.61
C LEU A 191 9.85 -8.80 5.87
N GLY A 192 9.02 -9.52 5.12
CA GLY A 192 8.93 -10.98 5.21
C GLY A 192 10.23 -11.68 4.82
N ALA A 193 10.87 -11.25 3.72
CA ALA A 193 12.14 -11.81 3.26
C ALA A 193 13.30 -11.51 4.22
N THR A 194 13.33 -10.30 4.82
CA THR A 194 14.27 -9.95 5.89
C THR A 194 14.10 -10.87 7.08
N PHE A 195 12.86 -11.04 7.56
CA PHE A 195 12.56 -11.95 8.66
C PHE A 195 13.01 -13.37 8.37
N ALA A 196 12.66 -13.91 7.19
CA ALA A 196 13.00 -15.27 6.80
C ALA A 196 14.52 -15.49 6.70
N THR A 197 15.27 -14.46 6.32
CA THR A 197 16.73 -14.50 6.25
C THR A 197 17.36 -14.47 7.65
N MET A 198 16.86 -13.60 8.53
CA MET A 198 17.40 -13.41 9.88
C MET A 198 17.01 -14.52 10.85
N PHE A 199 15.82 -15.08 10.70
CA PHE A 199 15.23 -16.06 11.61
C PHE A 199 14.67 -17.28 10.85
N PRO A 200 15.49 -18.00 10.08
CA PRO A 200 15.01 -19.10 9.23
C PRO A 200 14.28 -20.20 10.01
N ASP A 201 14.71 -20.48 11.24
CA ASP A 201 14.08 -21.48 12.13
C ASP A 201 12.75 -21.03 12.74
N LYS A 202 12.43 -19.74 12.62
CA LYS A 202 11.21 -19.12 13.13
C LYS A 202 10.15 -18.92 12.05
N VAL A 203 10.35 -19.44 10.83
CA VAL A 203 9.36 -19.40 9.76
C VAL A 203 8.35 -20.54 9.91
N GLY A 204 7.06 -20.22 10.06
CA GLY A 204 5.95 -21.18 10.13
C GLY A 204 5.11 -21.23 8.86
N ARG A 205 4.41 -20.12 8.56
CA ARG A 205 3.65 -19.91 7.32
C ARG A 205 3.92 -18.49 6.84
N LEU A 206 4.64 -18.30 5.75
CA LEU A 206 5.04 -16.98 5.31
C LEU A 206 4.68 -16.80 3.84
N VAL A 207 3.69 -15.94 3.63
CA VAL A 207 3.22 -15.49 2.32
C VAL A 207 3.75 -14.09 2.05
N ILE A 208 4.33 -13.90 0.87
CA ILE A 208 4.66 -12.58 0.33
C ILE A 208 3.98 -12.39 -1.02
N ASP A 209 3.30 -11.26 -1.19
CA ASP A 209 2.43 -10.99 -2.34
C ASP A 209 2.70 -9.58 -2.89
N GLY A 210 2.93 -9.46 -4.20
CA GLY A 210 3.48 -8.26 -4.80
C GLY A 210 4.92 -8.03 -4.34
N VAL A 211 5.83 -8.85 -4.86
CA VAL A 211 7.17 -9.02 -4.26
C VAL A 211 8.19 -8.06 -4.86
N LEU A 212 8.74 -7.19 -4.01
CA LEU A 212 9.83 -6.29 -4.38
C LEU A 212 11.06 -7.08 -4.85
N ASP A 213 11.80 -6.49 -5.78
CA ASP A 213 13.18 -6.92 -6.00
C ASP A 213 14.04 -6.49 -4.81
N MET A 214 14.53 -7.48 -4.05
CA MET A 214 15.21 -7.27 -2.78
C MET A 214 16.56 -6.56 -2.96
N GLU A 215 17.26 -6.81 -4.07
CA GLU A 215 18.51 -6.10 -4.39
C GLU A 215 18.22 -4.63 -4.73
N ALA A 216 17.15 -4.39 -5.50
CA ALA A 216 16.68 -3.06 -5.82
C ALA A 216 16.27 -2.27 -4.57
N TRP A 217 15.57 -2.91 -3.63
CA TRP A 217 15.15 -2.31 -2.35
C TRP A 217 16.34 -1.84 -1.53
N TYR A 218 17.27 -2.75 -1.20
CA TYR A 218 18.43 -2.42 -0.36
C TYR A 218 19.48 -1.56 -1.05
N SER A 219 19.41 -1.38 -2.36
CA SER A 219 20.25 -0.42 -3.10
C SER A 219 19.58 0.93 -3.36
N ALA A 220 18.32 1.11 -2.93
CA ALA A 220 17.46 2.24 -3.30
C ALA A 220 17.41 2.48 -4.82
N ASN A 221 17.40 1.42 -5.62
CA ASN A 221 17.34 1.50 -7.07
C ASN A 221 16.16 0.70 -7.63
N LEU A 222 14.96 1.28 -7.55
CA LEU A 222 13.71 0.66 -7.98
C LEU A 222 13.38 0.87 -9.47
N THR A 223 14.26 1.49 -10.27
CA THR A 223 13.98 1.88 -11.67
C THR A 223 13.67 0.70 -12.59
N ALA A 224 14.30 -0.46 -12.35
CA ALA A 224 14.02 -1.66 -13.12
C ALA A 224 12.55 -2.13 -13.02
N GLN A 225 11.82 -1.68 -11.98
CA GLN A 225 10.42 -2.01 -11.79
C GLN A 225 9.47 -1.25 -12.73
N GLU A 226 9.90 -0.10 -13.26
CA GLU A 226 9.09 0.84 -14.03
C GLU A 226 8.69 0.33 -15.42
N ALA A 227 9.43 -0.65 -15.95
CA ALA A 227 9.13 -1.25 -17.26
C ALA A 227 7.78 -1.99 -17.29
N ASN A 228 7.28 -2.44 -16.14
CA ASN A 228 5.96 -3.04 -16.06
C ASN A 228 4.83 -2.01 -15.93
N THR A 229 5.11 -0.80 -15.47
CA THR A 229 4.11 0.28 -15.43
C THR A 229 3.64 0.62 -16.83
N ASP A 230 4.54 0.72 -17.81
CA ASP A 230 4.17 0.93 -19.22
C ASP A 230 3.36 -0.25 -19.79
N LYS A 231 3.66 -1.49 -19.40
CA LYS A 231 2.86 -2.66 -19.80
C LYS A 231 1.46 -2.61 -19.22
N ALA A 232 1.30 -2.18 -17.97
CA ALA A 232 0.00 -2.01 -17.35
C ALA A 232 -0.80 -0.89 -18.06
N LEU A 233 -0.13 0.20 -18.45
CA LEU A 233 -0.75 1.25 -19.25
C LEU A 233 -1.19 0.77 -20.63
N GLN A 234 -0.37 -0.06 -21.27
CA GLN A 234 -0.74 -0.71 -22.53
C GLN A 234 -1.93 -1.66 -22.35
N ALA A 235 -2.00 -2.37 -21.23
CA ALA A 235 -3.14 -3.24 -20.91
C ALA A 235 -4.45 -2.46 -20.69
N PHE A 236 -4.39 -1.22 -20.21
CA PHE A 236 -5.57 -0.33 -20.21
C PHE A 236 -6.06 -0.07 -21.64
N ALA A 237 -5.15 0.29 -22.56
CA ALA A 237 -5.51 0.54 -23.97
C ALA A 237 -6.05 -0.72 -24.66
N ASP A 238 -5.41 -1.87 -24.46
CA ASP A 238 -5.84 -3.16 -25.01
C ASP A 238 -7.20 -3.58 -24.44
N GLY A 239 -7.37 -3.46 -23.12
CA GLY A 239 -8.62 -3.77 -22.43
C GLY A 239 -9.77 -2.87 -22.87
N CYS A 240 -9.55 -1.56 -22.97
CA CYS A 240 -10.57 -0.60 -23.41
C CYS A 240 -10.98 -0.84 -24.87
N PHE A 241 -10.02 -1.15 -25.75
CA PHE A 241 -10.31 -1.52 -27.14
C PHE A 241 -11.14 -2.81 -27.22
N ALA A 242 -10.73 -3.85 -26.48
CA ALA A 242 -11.43 -5.14 -26.44
C ALA A 242 -12.84 -5.02 -25.85
N ALA A 243 -13.04 -4.13 -24.87
CA ALA A 243 -14.33 -3.87 -24.24
C ALA A 243 -15.35 -3.23 -25.19
N GLY A 244 -14.88 -2.48 -26.20
CA GLY A 244 -15.71 -1.82 -27.18
C GLY A 244 -16.39 -0.54 -26.68
N LEU A 245 -17.06 0.18 -27.59
CA LEU A 245 -17.72 1.46 -27.31
C LEU A 245 -18.77 1.37 -26.18
N ASP A 246 -19.43 0.22 -26.04
CA ASP A 246 -20.49 0.03 -25.05
C ASP A 246 -19.96 -0.15 -23.61
N ASN A 247 -18.68 -0.52 -23.44
CA ASN A 247 -18.10 -0.85 -22.13
C ASN A 247 -16.82 -0.05 -21.80
N CYS A 248 -16.29 0.75 -22.73
CA CYS A 248 -15.23 1.71 -22.45
C CYS A 248 -15.56 3.10 -22.99
N ALA A 249 -15.73 4.07 -22.09
CA ALA A 249 -16.05 5.46 -22.47
C ALA A 249 -14.92 6.16 -23.25
N PHE A 250 -13.67 5.72 -23.08
CA PHE A 250 -12.49 6.22 -23.79
C PHE A 250 -12.14 5.40 -25.04
N TYR A 251 -13.10 4.62 -25.56
CA TYR A 251 -12.90 3.75 -26.71
C TYR A 251 -12.39 4.50 -27.97
N ALA A 252 -11.48 3.85 -28.69
CA ALA A 252 -11.12 4.23 -30.05
C ALA A 252 -10.97 2.96 -30.94
N PRO A 253 -10.95 3.09 -32.29
CA PRO A 253 -10.95 1.95 -33.21
C PRO A 253 -9.72 1.03 -33.17
N SER A 254 -8.72 1.32 -32.33
CA SER A 254 -7.59 0.45 -32.06
C SER A 254 -6.95 0.80 -30.71
N SER A 255 -6.29 -0.17 -30.09
CA SER A 255 -5.47 0.07 -28.89
C SER A 255 -4.39 1.14 -29.13
N ALA A 256 -3.73 1.12 -30.29
CA ALA A 256 -2.75 2.13 -30.67
C ALA A 256 -3.34 3.55 -30.70
N GLN A 257 -4.59 3.72 -31.14
CA GLN A 257 -5.26 5.01 -31.12
C GLN A 257 -5.60 5.45 -29.69
N ILE A 258 -5.97 4.53 -28.79
CA ILE A 258 -6.22 4.84 -27.37
C ILE A 258 -4.92 5.32 -26.71
N THR A 259 -3.80 4.63 -26.95
CA THR A 259 -2.48 5.05 -26.47
C THR A 259 -2.09 6.43 -27.00
N ALA A 260 -2.30 6.70 -28.30
CA ALA A 260 -2.01 8.01 -28.89
C ALA A 260 -2.91 9.13 -28.32
N ASN A 261 -4.19 8.84 -28.07
CA ASN A 261 -5.11 9.79 -27.42
C ASN A 261 -4.65 10.11 -26.00
N LEU A 262 -4.24 9.09 -25.23
CA LEU A 262 -3.73 9.29 -23.88
C LEU A 262 -2.45 10.13 -23.86
N GLN A 263 -1.50 9.87 -24.76
CA GLN A 263 -0.29 10.68 -24.91
C GLN A 263 -0.62 12.15 -25.25
N THR A 264 -1.65 12.37 -26.08
CA THR A 264 -2.14 13.71 -26.41
C THR A 264 -2.70 14.42 -25.17
N LEU A 265 -3.47 13.72 -24.33
CA LEU A 265 -3.99 14.27 -23.08
C LEU A 265 -2.87 14.61 -22.09
N LEU A 266 -1.86 13.74 -21.95
CA LEU A 266 -0.69 14.01 -21.12
C LEU A 266 0.06 15.27 -21.59
N ALA A 267 0.38 15.37 -22.89
CA ALA A 267 1.04 16.55 -23.45
C ALA A 267 0.17 17.83 -23.32
N SER A 268 -1.16 17.70 -23.46
CA SER A 268 -2.07 18.82 -23.25
C SER A 268 -2.12 19.25 -21.79
N ALA A 269 -2.07 18.32 -20.83
CA ALA A 269 -2.11 18.62 -19.41
C ALA A 269 -0.83 19.34 -18.91
N GLU A 270 0.28 19.20 -19.63
CA GLU A 270 1.54 19.90 -19.36
C GLU A 270 1.48 21.39 -19.77
N THR A 271 0.77 21.70 -20.86
CA THR A 271 0.75 23.05 -21.45
C THR A 271 -0.57 23.80 -21.22
N ASN A 272 -1.66 23.08 -20.98
CA ASN A 272 -3.01 23.60 -20.82
C ASN A 272 -3.73 22.90 -19.64
N PRO A 273 -3.26 23.11 -18.39
CA PRO A 273 -3.94 22.53 -17.23
C PRO A 273 -5.34 23.13 -17.05
N LEU A 274 -6.24 22.35 -16.45
CA LEU A 274 -7.66 22.72 -16.32
C LEU A 274 -8.01 23.07 -14.87
N PRO A 275 -8.74 24.16 -14.59
CA PRO A 275 -9.26 24.42 -13.26
C PRO A 275 -10.34 23.39 -12.91
N VAL A 276 -10.34 22.91 -11.68
CA VAL A 276 -11.37 22.01 -11.16
C VAL A 276 -11.88 22.51 -9.82
N VAL A 277 -13.21 22.49 -9.68
CA VAL A 277 -13.91 22.84 -8.43
C VAL A 277 -14.97 21.79 -8.18
N THR A 278 -14.88 21.12 -7.04
CA THR A 278 -15.85 20.13 -6.58
C THR A 278 -16.48 20.60 -5.26
N PRO A 279 -17.53 19.93 -4.77
CA PRO A 279 -18.10 20.24 -3.46
C PRO A 279 -17.15 20.05 -2.27
N ILE A 280 -16.05 19.30 -2.44
CA ILE A 280 -15.13 18.92 -1.35
C ILE A 280 -13.70 19.45 -1.52
N SER A 281 -13.31 19.88 -2.72
CA SER A 281 -11.95 20.33 -3.03
C SER A 281 -11.88 21.13 -4.34
N TYR A 282 -10.79 21.87 -4.54
CA TYR A 282 -10.51 22.65 -5.74
C TYR A 282 -9.01 22.60 -6.05
N ASP A 283 -8.65 22.57 -7.33
CA ASP A 283 -7.24 22.52 -7.77
C ASP A 283 -7.09 22.91 -9.25
N VAL A 284 -5.86 22.85 -9.75
CA VAL A 284 -5.49 22.93 -11.17
C VAL A 284 -5.03 21.55 -11.63
N PHE A 285 -5.86 20.89 -12.43
CA PHE A 285 -5.59 19.56 -12.97
C PHE A 285 -4.62 19.63 -14.16
N GLY A 286 -3.34 19.37 -13.88
CA GLY A 286 -2.25 19.36 -14.87
C GLY A 286 -1.58 18.00 -15.02
N TYR A 287 -0.42 17.98 -15.70
CA TYR A 287 0.35 16.77 -16.03
C TYR A 287 0.58 15.85 -14.82
N THR A 288 1.05 16.39 -13.70
CA THR A 288 1.41 15.62 -12.52
C THR A 288 0.20 14.92 -11.89
N LEU A 289 -0.94 15.61 -11.77
CA LEU A 289 -2.17 14.99 -11.26
C LEU A 289 -2.73 13.92 -12.20
N LEU A 290 -2.67 14.15 -13.53
CA LEU A 290 -3.06 13.13 -14.50
C LEU A 290 -2.15 11.90 -14.41
N LYS A 291 -0.83 12.09 -14.28
CA LYS A 291 0.14 11.00 -14.18
C LYS A 291 -0.04 10.17 -12.91
N ASN A 292 -0.27 10.81 -11.77
CA ASN A 292 -0.58 10.11 -10.52
C ASN A 292 -1.91 9.34 -10.63
N THR A 293 -2.94 9.95 -11.22
CA THR A 293 -4.23 9.28 -11.46
C THR A 293 -4.07 8.03 -12.31
N LEU A 294 -3.21 8.07 -13.34
CA LEU A 294 -2.89 6.90 -14.13
C LEU A 294 -2.23 5.83 -13.26
N LEU A 295 -1.17 6.17 -12.50
CA LEU A 295 -0.50 5.21 -11.60
C LEU A 295 -1.46 4.54 -10.61
N ASP A 296 -2.33 5.31 -9.95
CA ASP A 296 -3.33 4.80 -9.01
C ASP A 296 -4.31 3.84 -9.70
N SER A 297 -4.70 4.18 -10.92
CA SER A 297 -5.57 3.31 -11.73
C SER A 297 -4.89 2.01 -12.13
N LEU A 298 -3.59 2.05 -12.48
CA LEU A 298 -2.81 0.86 -12.82
C LEU A 298 -2.62 -0.05 -11.60
N TYR A 299 -2.49 0.53 -10.41
CA TYR A 299 -2.30 -0.19 -9.16
C TYR A 299 -3.47 -1.12 -8.84
N SER A 300 -4.72 -0.69 -9.09
CA SER A 300 -5.94 -1.47 -8.87
C SER A 300 -6.86 -1.45 -10.09
N SER A 301 -6.39 -2.04 -11.19
CA SER A 301 -7.03 -1.93 -12.51
C SER A 301 -8.47 -2.41 -12.56
N LEU A 302 -8.80 -3.52 -11.89
CA LEU A 302 -10.16 -4.09 -11.87
C LEU A 302 -11.17 -3.13 -11.24
N SER A 303 -10.71 -2.24 -10.35
CA SER A 303 -11.55 -1.24 -9.70
C SER A 303 -11.60 0.08 -10.49
N PHE A 304 -10.49 0.47 -11.12
CA PHE A 304 -10.31 1.83 -11.60
C PHE A 304 -10.22 2.01 -13.12
N PHE A 305 -10.06 0.96 -13.93
CA PHE A 305 -9.97 1.14 -15.38
C PHE A 305 -11.26 1.70 -15.99
N GLN A 306 -12.43 1.27 -15.51
CA GLN A 306 -13.69 1.82 -15.99
C GLN A 306 -13.88 3.31 -15.57
N PRO A 307 -13.73 3.70 -14.28
CA PRO A 307 -13.72 5.10 -13.88
C PRO A 307 -12.66 5.95 -14.60
N LEU A 308 -11.47 5.40 -14.85
CA LEU A 308 -10.41 6.07 -15.60
C LEU A 308 -10.86 6.34 -17.04
N ALA A 309 -11.47 5.37 -17.72
CA ALA A 309 -11.99 5.56 -19.07
C ALA A 309 -13.06 6.66 -19.13
N GLU A 310 -13.97 6.71 -18.16
CA GLU A 310 -14.98 7.77 -18.04
C GLU A 310 -14.32 9.14 -17.83
N GLY A 311 -13.35 9.21 -16.91
CA GLY A 311 -12.59 10.41 -16.61
C GLY A 311 -11.78 10.95 -17.80
N LEU A 312 -11.08 10.07 -18.52
CA LEU A 312 -10.29 10.44 -19.70
C LEU A 312 -11.17 10.92 -20.86
N ALA A 313 -12.36 10.32 -21.04
CA ALA A 313 -13.31 10.73 -22.06
C ALA A 313 -13.87 12.14 -21.81
N ASP A 314 -14.11 12.50 -20.54
CA ASP A 314 -14.53 13.86 -20.17
C ASP A 314 -13.36 14.85 -20.21
N LEU A 315 -12.16 14.41 -19.81
CA LEU A 315 -10.95 15.21 -19.92
C LEU A 315 -10.68 15.61 -21.38
N ALA A 316 -10.87 14.69 -22.34
CA ALA A 316 -10.77 14.98 -23.77
C ALA A 316 -11.77 16.04 -24.28
N LYS A 317 -12.84 16.32 -23.52
CA LYS A 317 -13.81 17.39 -23.81
C LYS A 317 -13.50 18.67 -23.02
N GLY A 318 -12.37 18.73 -22.32
CA GLY A 318 -11.97 19.87 -21.50
C GLY A 318 -12.58 19.89 -20.09
N ASN A 319 -13.03 18.74 -19.56
CA ASN A 319 -13.60 18.64 -18.21
C ASN A 319 -12.82 17.67 -17.32
N ALA A 320 -12.04 18.21 -16.37
CA ALA A 320 -11.28 17.41 -15.41
C ALA A 320 -12.09 16.98 -14.16
N SER A 321 -13.35 17.41 -14.01
CA SER A 321 -14.09 17.20 -12.76
C SER A 321 -14.36 15.73 -12.45
N THR A 322 -14.68 14.92 -13.46
CA THR A 322 -14.98 13.49 -13.32
C THR A 322 -13.76 12.72 -12.83
N ILE A 323 -12.62 12.92 -13.50
CA ILE A 323 -11.36 12.26 -13.15
C ILE A 323 -10.85 12.77 -11.79
N TYR A 324 -10.89 14.07 -11.53
CA TYR A 324 -10.44 14.62 -10.26
C TYR A 324 -11.27 14.11 -9.06
N THR A 325 -12.60 14.11 -9.17
CA THR A 325 -13.48 13.64 -8.06
C THR A 325 -13.35 12.14 -7.79
N SER A 326 -12.97 11.36 -8.80
CA SER A 326 -12.87 9.90 -8.67
C SER A 326 -11.58 9.44 -7.99
N PHE A 327 -10.55 10.28 -7.95
CA PHE A 327 -9.20 9.91 -7.52
C PHE A 327 -8.59 10.83 -6.45
N ILE A 328 -9.10 12.05 -6.26
CA ILE A 328 -8.57 13.02 -5.28
C ILE A 328 -9.53 13.19 -4.11
N GLU A 329 -8.99 13.03 -2.90
CA GLU A 329 -9.72 13.22 -1.65
C GLU A 329 -9.72 14.69 -1.18
N ALA A 330 -10.47 14.96 -0.10
CA ALA A 330 -10.55 16.27 0.54
C ALA A 330 -9.16 16.83 0.92
N PRO A 331 -8.99 18.16 1.03
CA PRO A 331 -7.69 18.75 1.34
C PRO A 331 -7.07 18.16 2.62
N PRO A 332 -5.75 17.94 2.63
CA PRO A 332 -5.05 17.19 3.69
C PRO A 332 -5.01 17.90 5.05
N PHE A 333 -5.59 19.10 5.15
CA PHE A 333 -5.58 19.91 6.36
C PHE A 333 -6.81 20.84 6.40
N GLU A 334 -7.51 20.82 7.54
CA GLU A 334 -8.49 21.84 7.91
C GLU A 334 -7.95 22.66 9.09
N CYS A 335 -8.00 24.00 8.99
CA CYS A 335 -7.62 24.87 10.09
C CYS A 335 -8.57 24.66 11.29
N ALA A 336 -8.00 24.35 12.46
CA ALA A 336 -8.77 24.14 13.70
C ALA A 336 -9.65 25.34 14.14
N ALA A 337 -9.46 26.53 13.55
CA ALA A 337 -10.25 27.73 13.86
C ALA A 337 -11.66 27.73 13.24
N ASP A 338 -11.95 26.88 12.25
CA ASP A 338 -13.21 26.87 11.48
C ASP A 338 -14.17 25.71 11.83
N SER A 339 -13.82 24.83 12.78
CA SER A 339 -14.57 23.59 13.01
C SER A 339 -15.79 23.76 13.94
N ASN A 340 -16.91 24.22 13.37
CA ASN A 340 -18.23 23.72 13.76
C ASN A 340 -18.55 22.35 13.10
N SER A 341 -17.53 21.73 12.48
CA SER A 341 -17.60 20.41 11.87
C SER A 341 -17.63 19.35 12.95
N THR A 342 -18.75 18.62 13.03
CA THR A 342 -18.88 17.36 13.78
C THR A 342 -18.38 16.16 12.96
N SER A 343 -17.73 16.39 11.82
CA SER A 343 -17.03 15.32 11.12
C SER A 343 -15.75 15.03 11.89
N PRO A 344 -15.48 13.77 12.29
CA PRO A 344 -14.15 13.46 12.80
C PRO A 344 -13.14 13.89 11.73
N PRO A 345 -12.01 14.52 12.11
CA PRO A 345 -10.92 14.76 11.17
C PRO A 345 -10.66 13.44 10.47
N ILE A 346 -10.73 13.43 9.14
CA ILE A 346 -10.50 12.21 8.35
C ILE A 346 -9.10 11.72 8.74
N PRO A 347 -8.94 10.56 9.40
CA PRO A 347 -7.64 10.12 9.85
C PRO A 347 -6.94 9.50 8.64
N PHE A 348 -6.32 10.33 7.79
CA PHE A 348 -5.17 9.85 7.02
C PHE A 348 -3.95 10.00 7.92
N HIS A 349 -3.62 8.90 8.57
CA HIS A 349 -2.59 8.67 9.58
C HIS A 349 -1.32 9.50 9.32
N GLU A 350 -1.01 10.35 10.28
CA GLU A 350 -0.33 11.66 10.13
C GLU A 350 1.13 11.61 9.65
N ASN A 351 1.71 10.44 9.36
CA ASN A 351 3.13 10.34 9.04
C ASN A 351 3.52 9.34 7.95
N VAL A 352 2.58 8.80 7.15
CA VAL A 352 2.89 7.80 6.11
C VAL A 352 4.05 8.25 5.24
N PHE A 353 4.02 9.50 4.74
CA PHE A 353 5.10 10.05 3.92
C PHE A 353 6.47 10.04 4.61
N GLU A 354 6.53 10.43 5.89
CA GLU A 354 7.78 10.47 6.65
C GLU A 354 8.25 9.04 6.96
N ALA A 355 7.34 8.15 7.36
CA ALA A 355 7.64 6.75 7.59
C ALA A 355 8.16 6.04 6.31
N VAL A 356 7.55 6.32 5.15
CA VAL A 356 7.95 5.79 3.84
C VAL A 356 9.45 5.99 3.63
N PHE A 357 9.91 7.24 3.72
CA PHE A 357 11.30 7.57 3.44
C PHE A 357 12.24 7.25 4.61
N SER A 358 11.75 7.24 5.85
CA SER A 358 12.52 6.76 7.00
C SER A 358 12.96 5.32 6.83
N ILE A 359 12.00 4.48 6.49
CA ILE A 359 12.20 3.04 6.40
C ILE A 359 13.01 2.71 5.15
N ALA A 360 12.60 3.23 3.98
CA ALA A 360 13.29 2.94 2.74
C ALA A 360 14.75 3.42 2.72
N CYS A 361 15.00 4.65 3.19
CA CYS A 361 16.36 5.18 3.24
C CYS A 361 17.16 4.66 4.42
N GLY A 362 16.50 4.33 5.54
CA GLY A 362 17.14 3.66 6.67
C GLY A 362 17.59 2.23 6.32
N ASP A 363 16.85 1.52 5.48
CA ASP A 363 17.19 0.17 5.00
C ASP A 363 18.31 0.19 3.96
N ALA A 364 18.19 1.06 2.95
CA ALA A 364 19.08 1.08 1.81
C ALA A 364 20.53 1.35 2.22
N VAL A 365 21.49 0.82 1.47
CA VAL A 365 22.89 1.24 1.59
C VAL A 365 23.00 2.75 1.37
N ALA A 366 23.96 3.38 2.06
CA ALA A 366 24.08 4.83 2.02
C ALA A 366 24.25 5.33 0.57
N VAL A 367 23.29 6.14 0.12
CA VAL A 367 23.33 6.78 -1.20
C VAL A 367 24.06 8.11 -1.05
N ASN A 368 25.21 8.25 -1.72
CA ASN A 368 26.05 9.46 -1.67
C ASN A 368 26.16 10.11 -3.05
N ASP A 369 25.18 9.86 -3.92
CA ASP A 369 25.13 10.39 -5.27
C ASP A 369 25.12 11.93 -5.26
N THR A 370 25.95 12.52 -6.10
CA THR A 370 25.99 13.96 -6.38
C THR A 370 24.82 14.38 -7.28
N VAL A 371 24.53 15.68 -7.34
CA VAL A 371 23.46 16.21 -8.22
C VAL A 371 23.63 15.77 -9.69
N PRO A 372 24.83 15.84 -10.31
CA PRO A 372 25.02 15.33 -11.67
C PRO A 372 24.76 13.82 -11.82
N GLU A 373 25.08 13.02 -10.80
CA GLU A 373 24.82 11.57 -10.81
C GLU A 373 23.32 11.28 -10.71
N LEU A 374 22.59 11.99 -9.85
CA LEU A 374 21.13 11.89 -9.74
C LEU A 374 20.43 12.36 -11.02
N GLN A 375 20.92 13.42 -11.68
CA GLN A 375 20.40 13.85 -12.98
C GLN A 375 20.63 12.78 -14.05
N LYS A 376 21.81 12.16 -14.08
CA LYS A 376 22.10 11.05 -14.99
C LYS A 376 21.19 9.85 -14.72
N PHE A 377 21.00 9.49 -13.45
CA PHE A 377 20.11 8.41 -13.03
C PHE A 377 18.67 8.69 -13.48
N TYR A 378 18.18 9.91 -13.28
CA TYR A 378 16.87 10.34 -13.74
C TYR A 378 16.70 10.22 -15.26
N SER A 379 17.66 10.74 -16.05
CA SER A 379 17.62 10.60 -17.51
C SER A 379 17.67 9.14 -17.97
N GLN A 380 18.37 8.27 -17.25
CA GLN A 380 18.41 6.83 -17.56
C GLN A 380 17.05 6.17 -17.29
N ALA A 381 16.39 6.49 -16.18
CA ALA A 381 15.08 5.96 -15.85
C ALA A 381 14.00 6.38 -16.86
N GLN A 382 14.04 7.64 -17.32
CA GLN A 382 13.13 8.12 -18.38
C GLN A 382 13.29 7.36 -19.73
N ASN A 383 14.44 6.73 -19.98
CA ASN A 383 14.63 5.88 -21.15
C ASN A 383 14.09 4.45 -20.95
N VAL A 384 13.85 4.05 -19.70
CA VAL A 384 13.28 2.73 -19.34
C VAL A 384 11.76 2.78 -19.37
N SER A 385 11.18 3.87 -18.84
CA SER A 385 9.73 3.98 -18.70
C SER A 385 9.23 5.41 -18.83
N SER A 386 8.00 5.57 -19.33
CA SER A 386 7.30 6.86 -19.31
C SER A 386 7.01 7.36 -17.89
N PHE A 387 7.12 6.48 -16.89
CA PHE A 387 7.02 6.76 -15.45
C PHE A 387 8.39 6.78 -14.74
N GLY A 388 9.49 6.95 -15.49
CA GLY A 388 10.86 7.00 -14.94
C GLY A 388 11.10 8.07 -13.87
N ASP A 389 10.29 9.13 -13.89
CA ASP A 389 10.28 10.20 -12.90
C ASP A 389 9.61 9.80 -11.58
N SER A 390 8.77 8.76 -11.57
CA SER A 390 8.02 8.33 -10.40
C SER A 390 8.85 7.49 -9.43
N PHE A 391 9.66 6.51 -9.88
CA PHE A 391 10.45 5.68 -8.94
C PHE A 391 11.86 6.21 -8.69
N THR A 392 12.38 7.09 -9.55
CA THR A 392 13.66 7.78 -9.28
C THR A 392 13.62 8.60 -7.99
N THR A 393 12.43 9.01 -7.56
CA THR A 393 12.24 9.79 -6.35
C THR A 393 12.76 9.09 -5.09
N TRP A 394 12.74 7.75 -5.05
CA TRP A 394 13.24 6.97 -3.91
C TRP A 394 14.75 7.12 -3.72
N ARG A 395 15.53 6.96 -4.79
CA ARG A 395 16.99 7.12 -4.73
C ARG A 395 17.39 8.55 -4.39
N ILE A 396 16.72 9.50 -5.04
CA ILE A 396 16.91 10.93 -4.82
C ILE A 396 16.64 11.29 -3.35
N ALA A 397 15.50 10.83 -2.81
CA ALA A 397 15.14 10.96 -1.41
C ALA A 397 16.22 10.46 -0.45
N CYS A 398 16.83 9.32 -0.76
CA CYS A 398 17.83 8.69 0.10
C CYS A 398 19.23 9.28 -0.04
N SER A 399 19.53 10.07 -1.07
CA SER A 399 20.86 10.70 -1.26
C SER A 399 21.23 11.70 -0.14
N GLY A 400 20.21 12.35 0.44
CA GLY A 400 20.35 13.25 1.59
C GLY A 400 20.30 12.54 2.94
N TRP A 401 19.97 11.24 2.98
CA TRP A 401 19.74 10.52 4.22
C TRP A 401 21.06 10.13 4.91
N LYS A 402 21.23 10.54 6.18
CA LYS A 402 22.44 10.25 6.97
C LYS A 402 22.17 9.42 8.23
N VAL A 403 20.91 9.17 8.55
CA VAL A 403 20.49 8.47 9.77
C VAL A 403 20.48 6.95 9.53
N HIS A 404 21.60 6.29 9.84
CA HIS A 404 21.74 4.83 9.68
C HIS A 404 22.24 4.15 10.95
N ARG A 405 21.58 3.06 11.35
CA ARG A 405 22.08 2.19 12.42
C ARG A 405 23.29 1.37 11.93
N PRO A 406 24.41 1.36 12.67
CA PRO A 406 25.51 0.43 12.41
C PRO A 406 25.06 -1.03 12.50
N GLY A 407 25.52 -1.88 11.58
CA GLY A 407 25.19 -3.31 11.60
C GLY A 407 23.75 -3.68 11.22
N ARG A 408 22.96 -2.74 10.69
CA ARG A 408 21.64 -3.04 10.12
C ARG A 408 21.74 -4.06 8.99
N PHE A 409 20.67 -4.81 8.76
CA PHE A 409 20.54 -5.66 7.59
C PHE A 409 20.43 -4.80 6.32
N ALA A 410 21.26 -5.11 5.31
CA ALA A 410 21.24 -4.44 4.00
C ALA A 410 21.24 -5.47 2.85
N GLY A 411 20.75 -6.68 3.11
CA GLY A 411 20.83 -7.81 2.21
C GLY A 411 22.21 -8.51 2.19
N PRO A 412 22.40 -9.50 1.31
CA PRO A 412 21.35 -10.10 0.47
C PRO A 412 20.32 -10.88 1.31
N VAL A 413 19.13 -11.10 0.76
CA VAL A 413 18.15 -12.02 1.35
C VAL A 413 18.41 -13.46 0.90
N GLY A 414 17.97 -14.42 1.70
CA GLY A 414 18.00 -15.84 1.39
C GLY A 414 18.52 -16.69 2.54
N ALA A 415 17.84 -17.80 2.80
CA ALA A 415 18.22 -18.76 3.82
C ALA A 415 17.48 -20.09 3.59
N ASN A 416 17.97 -21.18 4.19
CA ASN A 416 17.21 -22.42 4.29
C ASN A 416 16.24 -22.32 5.47
N THR A 417 14.98 -22.00 5.20
CA THR A 417 13.95 -21.77 6.23
C THR A 417 13.36 -23.08 6.74
N SER A 418 12.91 -23.10 8.00
CA SER A 418 12.29 -24.30 8.58
C SER A 418 10.92 -24.65 7.99
N PHE A 419 10.33 -23.72 7.24
CA PHE A 419 9.19 -23.96 6.37
C PHE A 419 9.33 -23.14 5.08
N PRO A 420 9.03 -23.68 3.90
CA PRO A 420 9.17 -22.93 2.66
C PRO A 420 8.07 -21.86 2.50
N LEU A 421 8.40 -20.79 1.80
CA LEU A 421 7.51 -19.64 1.61
C LEU A 421 6.52 -19.89 0.46
N LEU A 422 5.36 -19.25 0.53
CA LEU A 422 4.48 -19.05 -0.62
C LEU A 422 4.70 -17.63 -1.16
N VAL A 423 5.15 -17.55 -2.41
CA VAL A 423 5.46 -16.28 -3.08
C VAL A 423 4.36 -16.04 -4.13
N ILE A 424 3.74 -14.87 -4.16
CA ILE A 424 2.68 -14.53 -5.11
C ILE A 424 3.15 -13.37 -5.98
N GLY A 425 2.99 -13.51 -7.29
CA GLY A 425 3.36 -12.46 -8.26
C GLY A 425 2.38 -12.40 -9.42
N ASN A 426 2.00 -11.19 -9.81
CA ASN A 426 1.12 -10.97 -10.95
C ASN A 426 1.91 -10.89 -12.26
N THR A 427 1.33 -11.35 -13.36
CA THR A 427 1.98 -11.30 -14.69
C THR A 427 2.33 -9.88 -15.11
N VAL A 428 1.48 -8.90 -14.79
CA VAL A 428 1.74 -7.47 -15.00
C VAL A 428 1.43 -6.69 -13.72
N ASP A 429 2.33 -6.79 -12.75
CA ASP A 429 2.32 -5.88 -11.60
C ASP A 429 3.05 -4.57 -11.96
N PRO A 430 2.39 -3.39 -11.88
CA PRO A 430 2.98 -2.10 -12.26
C PRO A 430 4.01 -1.56 -11.25
N VAL A 431 4.12 -2.15 -10.05
CA VAL A 431 4.99 -1.68 -8.97
C VAL A 431 6.05 -2.72 -8.60
N THR A 432 5.66 -4.00 -8.50
CA THR A 432 6.52 -5.12 -8.10
C THR A 432 6.51 -6.22 -9.16
N PRO A 433 7.30 -6.09 -10.24
CA PRO A 433 7.31 -7.06 -11.32
C PRO A 433 7.58 -8.49 -10.84
N ILE A 434 6.99 -9.46 -11.54
CA ILE A 434 7.14 -10.89 -11.24
C ILE A 434 8.60 -11.37 -11.21
N SER A 435 9.55 -10.63 -11.77
CA SER A 435 10.98 -10.92 -11.63
C SER A 435 11.44 -10.88 -10.16
N GLY A 436 10.91 -9.95 -9.34
CA GLY A 436 11.18 -9.88 -7.90
C GLY A 436 10.68 -11.12 -7.18
N ALA A 437 9.47 -11.57 -7.52
CA ALA A 437 8.89 -12.82 -7.02
C ALA A 437 9.73 -14.05 -7.42
N ASN A 438 10.16 -14.14 -8.68
CA ASN A 438 11.02 -15.22 -9.17
C ASN A 438 12.37 -15.28 -8.44
N LYS A 439 13.06 -14.13 -8.30
CA LYS A 439 14.33 -14.04 -7.58
C LYS A 439 14.16 -14.44 -6.11
N THR A 440 13.09 -13.98 -5.46
CA THR A 440 12.84 -14.27 -4.04
C THR A 440 12.51 -15.75 -3.82
N ALA A 441 11.69 -16.37 -4.68
CA ALA A 441 11.41 -17.81 -4.61
C ALA A 441 12.70 -18.66 -4.76
N GLN A 442 13.65 -18.22 -5.57
CA GLN A 442 14.96 -18.87 -5.72
C GLN A 442 15.89 -18.67 -4.51
N ALA A 443 15.79 -17.52 -3.83
CA ALA A 443 16.60 -17.21 -2.65
C ALA A 443 16.22 -18.04 -1.40
N PHE A 444 15.01 -18.62 -1.37
CA PHE A 444 14.51 -19.45 -0.27
C PHE A 444 14.18 -20.87 -0.76
N PRO A 445 15.10 -21.84 -0.63
CA PRO A 445 14.93 -23.19 -1.15
C PRO A 445 13.61 -23.86 -0.73
N GLY A 446 12.94 -24.51 -1.67
CA GLY A 446 11.66 -25.20 -1.45
C GLY A 446 10.43 -24.28 -1.53
N SER A 447 10.60 -22.97 -1.58
CA SER A 447 9.51 -22.00 -1.74
C SER A 447 8.92 -22.08 -3.15
N VAL A 448 7.63 -21.74 -3.29
CA VAL A 448 6.93 -21.82 -4.58
C VAL A 448 6.34 -20.47 -4.96
N LEU A 449 6.53 -20.08 -6.22
CA LEU A 449 5.83 -18.98 -6.85
C LEU A 449 4.45 -19.44 -7.36
N LEU A 450 3.40 -18.80 -6.86
CA LEU A 450 2.05 -18.81 -7.41
C LEU A 450 1.87 -17.60 -8.32
N THR A 451 1.65 -17.84 -9.60
CA THR A 451 1.43 -16.75 -10.57
C THR A 451 -0.04 -16.41 -10.65
N LEU A 452 -0.38 -15.13 -10.63
CA LEU A 452 -1.71 -14.64 -10.96
C LEU A 452 -1.66 -13.90 -12.30
N ASP A 453 -2.44 -14.35 -13.29
CA ASP A 453 -2.51 -13.72 -14.60
C ASP A 453 -3.40 -12.47 -14.57
N ALA A 454 -2.83 -11.38 -14.05
CA ALA A 454 -3.54 -10.13 -13.82
C ALA A 454 -2.64 -8.92 -14.06
N VAL A 455 -3.29 -7.81 -14.40
CA VAL A 455 -2.71 -6.48 -14.44
C VAL A 455 -3.14 -5.75 -13.18
N ALA A 456 -2.41 -5.87 -12.09
CA ALA A 456 -2.73 -5.17 -10.84
C ALA A 456 -1.52 -5.29 -9.91
N HIS A 457 -1.44 -4.42 -8.92
CA HIS A 457 -0.48 -4.61 -7.85
C HIS A 457 -1.01 -5.60 -6.81
N THR A 458 -0.30 -6.71 -6.60
CA THR A 458 -0.64 -7.80 -5.65
C THR A 458 -1.93 -8.57 -6.00
N SER A 459 -2.14 -9.72 -5.36
CA SER A 459 -3.35 -10.52 -5.57
C SER A 459 -4.63 -9.92 -4.95
N VAL A 460 -4.48 -9.04 -3.94
CA VAL A 460 -5.61 -8.40 -3.25
C VAL A 460 -6.38 -7.45 -4.19
N ASN A 461 -5.68 -6.80 -5.12
CA ASN A 461 -6.31 -5.93 -6.13
C ASN A 461 -6.79 -6.67 -7.39
N ALA A 462 -6.58 -7.98 -7.45
CA ALA A 462 -7.10 -8.84 -8.52
C ALA A 462 -7.69 -10.14 -7.92
N PRO A 463 -8.84 -10.05 -7.21
CA PRO A 463 -9.40 -11.18 -6.49
C PRO A 463 -9.55 -12.43 -7.35
N SER A 464 -9.13 -13.56 -6.79
CA SER A 464 -9.13 -14.86 -7.46
C SER A 464 -9.43 -15.97 -6.45
N THR A 465 -10.56 -16.64 -6.63
CA THR A 465 -10.94 -17.84 -5.86
C THR A 465 -9.86 -18.93 -5.90
N CYS A 466 -9.12 -19.03 -7.01
CA CYS A 466 -7.97 -19.93 -7.16
C CYS A 466 -6.83 -19.56 -6.20
N VAL A 467 -6.46 -18.27 -6.10
CA VAL A 467 -5.42 -17.79 -5.17
C VAL A 467 -5.86 -18.00 -3.72
N PHE A 468 -7.11 -17.66 -3.41
CA PHE A 468 -7.68 -17.84 -2.06
C PHE A 468 -7.68 -19.31 -1.61
N GLY A 469 -7.94 -20.23 -2.53
CA GLY A 469 -7.83 -21.67 -2.27
C GLY A 469 -6.42 -22.08 -1.82
N TYR A 470 -5.39 -21.63 -2.55
CA TYR A 470 -3.99 -21.95 -2.20
C TYR A 470 -3.52 -21.24 -0.94
N LEU A 471 -3.96 -20.01 -0.69
CA LEU A 471 -3.68 -19.32 0.58
C LEU A 471 -4.23 -20.14 1.76
N ARG A 472 -5.48 -20.59 1.67
CA ARG A 472 -6.10 -21.42 2.72
C ARG A 472 -5.33 -22.73 2.92
N GLU A 473 -5.06 -23.48 1.86
CA GLU A 473 -4.33 -24.75 1.94
C GLU A 473 -2.91 -24.58 2.51
N TYR A 474 -2.24 -23.49 2.15
CA TYR A 474 -0.93 -23.18 2.68
C TYR A 474 -0.98 -22.86 4.18
N PHE A 475 -1.84 -21.93 4.61
CA PHE A 475 -1.92 -21.58 6.03
C PHE A 475 -2.39 -22.75 6.89
N VAL A 476 -3.49 -23.41 6.51
CA VAL A 476 -4.10 -24.49 7.30
C VAL A 476 -3.24 -25.75 7.27
N ASN A 477 -2.87 -26.24 6.08
CA ASN A 477 -2.23 -27.55 5.92
C ASN A 477 -0.72 -27.46 5.67
N GLY A 478 -0.19 -26.29 5.33
CA GLY A 478 1.20 -26.16 4.88
C GLY A 478 1.41 -26.63 3.45
N THR A 479 0.35 -26.79 2.68
CA THR A 479 0.45 -27.31 1.30
C THR A 479 0.72 -26.18 0.33
N LEU A 480 1.86 -26.24 -0.35
CA LEU A 480 2.20 -25.31 -1.43
C LEU A 480 1.53 -25.74 -2.74
N PRO A 481 1.23 -24.79 -3.65
CA PRO A 481 0.76 -25.13 -4.98
C PRO A 481 1.82 -25.94 -5.76
N PRO A 482 1.42 -26.75 -6.76
CA PRO A 482 2.37 -27.31 -7.71
C PRO A 482 3.22 -26.21 -8.38
N VAL A 483 4.50 -26.51 -8.65
CA VAL A 483 5.39 -25.57 -9.36
C VAL A 483 4.81 -25.22 -10.73
N GLY A 484 4.77 -23.93 -11.05
CA GLY A 484 4.20 -23.42 -12.31
C GLY A 484 2.69 -23.23 -12.28
N THR A 485 2.05 -23.34 -11.11
CA THR A 485 0.62 -23.02 -10.97
C THR A 485 0.35 -21.57 -11.34
N MET A 486 -0.69 -21.37 -12.15
CA MET A 486 -1.17 -20.06 -12.58
C MET A 486 -2.68 -19.95 -12.32
N CYS A 487 -3.08 -18.89 -11.63
CA CYS A 487 -4.47 -18.52 -11.40
C CYS A 487 -4.88 -17.35 -12.33
N THR A 488 -6.18 -17.10 -12.43
CA THR A 488 -6.75 -15.95 -13.16
C THR A 488 -7.73 -15.21 -12.23
N PRO A 489 -7.93 -13.89 -12.42
CA PRO A 489 -8.93 -13.13 -11.67
C PRO A 489 -10.34 -13.63 -11.92
N ASP A 490 -11.22 -13.50 -10.92
CA ASP A 490 -12.62 -13.91 -11.03
C ASP A 490 -13.46 -12.95 -11.90
N SER A 491 -12.94 -11.76 -12.21
CA SER A 491 -13.62 -10.73 -13.00
C SER A 491 -12.69 -10.11 -14.04
N PRO A 492 -13.22 -9.75 -15.22
CA PRO A 492 -12.44 -9.03 -16.23
C PRO A 492 -12.17 -7.59 -15.80
N VAL A 493 -11.14 -7.00 -16.37
CA VAL A 493 -10.74 -5.60 -16.10
C VAL A 493 -11.79 -4.58 -16.57
N PHE A 494 -12.54 -4.91 -17.63
CA PHE A 494 -13.73 -4.16 -18.08
C PHE A 494 -14.95 -5.10 -18.07
N PRO A 495 -15.88 -4.96 -17.11
CA PRO A 495 -17.08 -5.78 -17.04
C PRO A 495 -18.08 -5.40 -18.15
N SER A 496 -18.74 -6.40 -18.76
CA SER A 496 -19.76 -6.16 -19.78
C SER A 496 -21.07 -5.64 -19.19
N SER A 497 -21.65 -4.61 -19.83
CA SER A 497 -22.97 -4.04 -19.48
C SER A 497 -24.14 -5.03 -19.62
N ALA A 498 -23.97 -6.11 -20.39
CA ALA A 498 -24.99 -7.14 -20.66
C ALA A 498 -25.02 -8.29 -19.64
N GLY A 499 -24.05 -8.38 -18.74
CA GLY A 499 -23.88 -9.51 -17.82
C GLY A 499 -24.78 -9.42 -16.61
N ASN A 500 -26.09 -9.61 -16.80
CA ASN A 500 -27.00 -9.23 -15.75
C ASN A 500 -28.35 -9.99 -15.81
N SER A 501 -28.28 -11.28 -15.45
CA SER A 501 -29.38 -12.04 -14.85
C SER A 501 -28.93 -13.41 -14.30
N THR A 502 -28.31 -13.43 -13.13
CA THR A 502 -28.72 -14.36 -12.07
C THR A 502 -28.99 -13.53 -10.82
N ALA A 503 -30.27 -13.50 -10.42
CA ALA A 503 -30.86 -12.57 -9.46
C ALA A 503 -30.48 -12.84 -7.99
N SER A 504 -29.26 -13.35 -7.75
CA SER A 504 -28.63 -13.49 -6.44
C SER A 504 -27.43 -12.55 -6.27
N GLY A 505 -26.65 -12.26 -7.32
CA GLY A 505 -25.46 -11.38 -7.21
C GLY A 505 -25.73 -9.88 -7.46
N ARG A 506 -26.77 -9.57 -8.25
CA ARG A 506 -27.17 -8.19 -8.55
C ARG A 506 -27.78 -7.43 -7.37
N ARG A 507 -28.41 -8.17 -6.44
CA ARG A 507 -29.01 -7.55 -5.26
C ARG A 507 -27.96 -7.10 -4.23
N ASP A 508 -26.72 -7.60 -4.31
CA ASP A 508 -25.65 -7.17 -3.41
C ASP A 508 -24.85 -5.98 -3.99
N LEU A 509 -24.59 -5.94 -5.30
CA LEU A 509 -23.83 -4.83 -5.91
C LEU A 509 -24.67 -3.56 -6.14
N ASP A 510 -25.92 -3.68 -6.61
CA ASP A 510 -26.81 -2.52 -6.78
C ASP A 510 -27.36 -2.00 -5.44
N SER A 511 -27.44 -2.84 -4.41
CA SER A 511 -27.76 -2.37 -3.05
C SER A 511 -26.57 -1.68 -2.38
N GLN A 512 -25.33 -2.09 -2.67
CA GLN A 512 -24.13 -1.37 -2.23
C GLN A 512 -24.01 0.01 -2.91
N SER A 513 -24.12 0.10 -4.23
CA SER A 513 -24.01 1.38 -4.97
C SER A 513 -25.17 2.36 -4.68
N ASN A 514 -26.43 1.87 -4.65
CA ASN A 514 -27.58 2.74 -4.36
C ASN A 514 -27.77 3.04 -2.87
N SER A 515 -27.29 2.20 -1.94
CA SER A 515 -27.27 2.57 -0.50
C SER A 515 -26.18 3.59 -0.18
N LEU A 516 -25.04 3.56 -0.88
CA LEU A 516 -23.96 4.55 -0.83
C LEU A 516 -24.43 5.94 -1.32
N LYS A 517 -25.22 6.00 -2.41
CA LYS A 517 -25.79 7.27 -2.90
C LYS A 517 -27.03 7.73 -2.10
N ALA A 518 -27.99 6.86 -1.81
CA ALA A 518 -29.27 7.27 -1.21
C ALA A 518 -29.18 7.61 0.30
N ARG A 519 -28.21 7.09 1.06
CA ARG A 519 -28.01 7.47 2.47
C ARG A 519 -27.28 8.81 2.63
N ARG A 520 -26.41 9.20 1.69
CA ARG A 520 -25.73 10.51 1.71
C ARG A 520 -26.67 11.66 1.29
N THR A 521 -27.57 11.46 0.32
CA THR A 521 -28.53 12.51 -0.09
C THR A 521 -29.66 12.75 0.93
N ARG A 522 -30.10 11.72 1.68
CA ARG A 522 -31.20 11.88 2.67
C ARG A 522 -30.81 12.68 3.92
N ARG A 523 -29.52 12.75 4.30
CA ARG A 523 -29.05 13.62 5.40
C ARG A 523 -28.93 15.09 4.99
N ALA A 524 -28.61 15.38 3.73
CA ALA A 524 -28.58 16.76 3.22
C ALA A 524 -29.98 17.40 3.11
N ILE A 525 -31.02 16.61 2.77
CA ILE A 525 -32.39 17.14 2.62
C ILE A 525 -33.14 17.17 3.96
N GLY A 526 -32.82 16.29 4.92
CA GLY A 526 -33.45 16.25 6.24
C GLY A 526 -33.11 17.45 7.13
N ALA A 527 -31.92 18.04 6.98
CA ALA A 527 -31.49 19.21 7.75
C ALA A 527 -32.16 20.54 7.30
N ALA A 528 -32.80 20.56 6.12
CA ALA A 528 -33.50 21.73 5.59
C ALA A 528 -35.00 21.78 5.93
N ARG A 529 -35.58 20.73 6.53
CA ARG A 529 -37.03 20.66 6.83
C ARG A 529 -37.42 20.79 8.31
N LEU A 530 -36.47 21.05 9.19
CA LEU A 530 -36.71 21.34 10.62
C LEU A 530 -36.46 22.81 11.00
N ARG A 531 -36.44 23.71 10.02
CA ARG A 531 -36.48 25.16 10.23
C ARG A 531 -37.68 25.75 9.49
N ASN A 532 -38.85 25.56 10.08
CA ASN A 532 -40.00 26.47 10.07
C ASN A 532 -40.79 26.22 11.35
#